data_AF-A0A920FXM7-F1
#
_entry.id   AF-A0A920FXM7-F1
#
_cell.length_a   1.000
_cell.length_b   1.000
_cell.length_c   1.000
_cell.angle_alpha   90.00
_cell.angle_beta   90.00
_cell.angle_gamma   90.00
#
_symmetry.space_group_name_H-M   'P 1'
#
loop_
_entity.id
_entity.type
_entity.pdbx_description
1 polymer ?
#
loop_
_entity_poly.entity_id
_entity_poly.type
_entity_poly.pdbx_seq_one_letter_code
_entity_poly.pdbx_strand_id
1 'polypeptide(L)' 'MPLDQAYDYASKVMVENMLEQDAKEGIDAFLEKRTPQWEE' A
#
# COMPACT_ATOMS: atom_id res chain seq x y z
N MET A 1 -5.16 -20.37 -9.24
CA MET A 1 -4.94 -19.13 -10.01
C MET A 1 -3.64 -19.31 -10.78
N PRO A 2 -3.67 -19.28 -12.12
CA PRO A 2 -2.48 -19.17 -12.97
C PRO A 2 -1.61 -17.96 -12.62
N LEU A 3 -0.32 -17.99 -12.97
CA LEU A 3 0.67 -17.00 -12.52
C LEU A 3 0.36 -15.58 -12.98
N ASP A 4 -0.04 -15.42 -14.24
CA ASP A 4 -0.52 -14.17 -14.85
C ASP A 4 -1.70 -13.58 -14.06
N GLN A 5 -2.71 -14.41 -13.75
CA GLN A 5 -3.87 -13.98 -12.98
C GLN A 5 -3.50 -13.58 -11.54
N ALA A 6 -2.47 -14.21 -10.95
CA ALA A 6 -1.98 -13.86 -9.62
C ALA A 6 -1.27 -12.51 -9.61
N TYR A 7 -0.47 -12.21 -10.63
CA TYR A 7 0.14 -10.89 -10.78
C TYR A 7 -0.90 -9.81 -11.04
N ASP A 8 -1.88 -10.07 -11.91
CA ASP A 8 -2.97 -9.12 -12.19
C ASP A 8 -3.75 -8.80 -10.91
N TYR A 9 -4.14 -9.85 -10.16
CA TYR A 9 -4.85 -9.69 -8.90
C TYR A 9 -4.02 -8.90 -7.87
N ALA A 10 -2.76 -9.27 -7.68
CA ALA A 10 -1.88 -8.59 -6.72
C ALA A 10 -1.67 -7.11 -7.10
N SER A 11 -1.50 -6.82 -8.40
CA SER A 11 -1.32 -5.45 -8.88
C SER A 11 -2.54 -4.58 -8.57
N LYS A 12 -3.75 -5.13 -8.76
CA LYS A 12 -5.01 -4.44 -8.47
C LYS A 12 -5.15 -4.16 -6.97
N VAL A 13 -4.90 -5.15 -6.12
CA VAL A 13 -4.95 -4.98 -4.66
C VAL A 13 -3.92 -3.95 -4.18
N MET A 14 -2.71 -3.95 -4.75
CA MET A 14 -1.70 -2.94 -4.43
C MET A 14 -2.16 -1.52 -4.80
N VAL A 15 -2.82 -1.33 -5.94
CA VAL A 15 -3.36 -0.02 -6.36
C VAL A 15 -4.51 0.42 -5.45
N GLU A 16 -5.41 -0.50 -5.10
CA GLU A 16 -6.52 -0.21 -4.19
C GLU A 16 -6.01 0.20 -2.80
N ASN A 17 -5.02 -0.52 -2.26
CA ASN A 17 -4.41 -0.20 -0.97
C ASN A 17 -3.70 1.17 -0.95
N MET A 18 -3.23 1.70 -2.08
CA MET A 18 -2.61 3.03 -2.13
C MET A 18 -3.60 4.18 -1.87
N LEU A 19 -4.91 3.90 -1.87
CA LEU A 19 -5.95 4.84 -1.47
C LEU A 19 -6.21 4.86 0.04
N GLU A 20 -5.69 3.87 0.77
CA GLU A 20 -5.85 3.78 2.21
C GLU A 20 -5.01 4.84 2.94
N GLN A 21 -5.55 5.38 4.03
CA GLN A 21 -4.89 6.45 4.79
C GLN A 21 -3.53 6.02 5.32
N ASP A 22 -3.42 4.78 5.83
CA ASP A 22 -2.16 4.22 6.29
C ASP A 22 -1.14 4.08 5.15
N ALA A 23 -1.55 3.73 3.93
CA ALA A 23 -0.60 3.65 2.82
C ALA A 23 0.03 5.01 2.54
N LYS A 24 -0.78 6.08 2.56
CA LYS A 24 -0.30 7.45 2.42
C LYS A 24 0.60 7.87 3.58
N GLU A 25 0.18 7.63 4.82
CA GLU A 25 0.95 7.95 6.01
C GLU A 25 2.31 7.25 6.05
N GLY A 26 2.35 5.96 5.66
CA GLY A 26 3.60 5.20 5.60
C GLY A 26 4.59 5.77 4.60
N ILE A 27 4.10 6.20 3.43
CA ILE A 27 4.91 6.85 2.41
C ILE A 27 5.43 8.21 2.91
N ASP A 28 4.54 9.04 3.45
CA ASP A 28 4.89 10.38 3.94
C ASP A 28 5.88 10.28 5.11
N ALA A 29 5.65 9.39 6.07
CA ALA A 29 6.54 9.16 7.21
C ALA A 29 7.92 8.66 6.77
N PHE A 30 7.99 7.79 5.76
CA PHE A 30 9.25 7.31 5.20
C PHE A 30 10.04 8.44 4.54
N LEU A 31 9.38 9.28 3.73
CA LEU A 31 10.01 10.43 3.07
C LEU A 31 10.51 11.46 4.08
N GLU A 32 9.75 11.68 5.16
CA GLU A 32 10.07 12.63 6.23
C GLU A 32 11.00 12.05 7.32
N LYS A 33 11.36 10.76 7.24
CA LYS A 33 12.19 10.04 8.24
C LYS A 33 11.63 10.13 9.67
N ARG A 34 10.32 10.07 9.80
CA ARG A 34 9.61 10.02 11.09
C ARG A 34 8.95 8.66 11.29
N THR A 35 8.59 8.36 12.52
CA THR A 35 7.76 7.18 12.81
C THR A 35 6.34 7.42 12.28
N PRO A 36 5.75 6.46 11.53
CA PRO A 36 4.38 6.57 11.06
C PRO A 36 3.37 6.42 12.20
N GLN A 37 2.21 7.07 12.06
CA GLN A 37 1.06 6.99 12.96
C GLN A 37 -0.09 6.27 12.26
N TRP A 38 -0.22 4.97 12.52
CA TRP A 38 -1.26 4.14 11.93
C TRP A 38 -2.62 4.38 12.59
N GLU A 39 -3.69 4.32 11.80
CA GLU A 39 -5.06 4.22 12.33
C GLU A 39 -5.31 2.81 12.91
N GLU A 40 -6.19 2.67 13.93
CA GLU A 40 -6.59 1.35 14.48
C GLU A 40 -7.63 0.63 13.61
#